data_AF-A0A397SSW1-F1
#
_entry.id   AF-A0A397SSW1-F1
#
_cell.length_a   1.000
_cell.length_b   1.000
_cell.length_c   1.000
_cell.angle_alpha   90.00
_cell.angle_beta   90.00
_cell.angle_gamma   90.00
#
_symmetry.space_group_name_H-M   'P 1'
#
loop_
_entity.id
_entity.type
_entity.pdbx_description
1 polymer ?
#
loop_
_entity_poly.entity_id
_entity_poly.type
_entity_poly.pdbx_seq_one_letter_code
_entity_poly.pdbx_strand_id
1 'polypeptide(L)'
;MNIPIEEFKSIEKVLKGLLKDFYNIIIKTNDVNYIEENLNYLIMNLNGFFYYNLFDLFQNHEEREYLFTSLIGYCYQNGIGCKVDKNKALETYLLVVNNKNNKIEEEGGSFKKNLEQLNINEYEFDVLKNINIIIGRYLLSLFYYKDIILDKRK
;
A
#
# COMPACT_ATOMS: atom_id res chain seq x y z
N MET A 1 16.36 8.85 9.88
CA MET A 1 17.01 7.57 10.22
C MET A 1 18.11 7.35 9.19
N ASN A 2 19.37 7.09 9.59
CA ASN A 2 20.48 6.91 8.64
C ASN A 2 20.65 5.43 8.31
N ILE A 3 19.88 4.93 7.35
CA ILE A 3 20.02 3.56 6.82
C ILE A 3 21.14 3.57 5.77
N PRO A 4 22.09 2.61 5.79
CA PRO A 4 23.09 2.47 4.73
C PRO A 4 22.44 2.43 3.33
N ILE A 5 23.03 3.12 2.35
CA ILE A 5 22.43 3.29 1.00
C ILE A 5 22.12 1.95 0.32
N GLU A 6 22.94 0.92 0.52
CA GLU A 6 22.71 -0.42 -0.05
C GLU A 6 21.53 -1.15 0.61
N GLU A 7 21.41 -1.04 1.93
CA GLU A 7 20.28 -1.58 2.68
C GLU A 7 18.98 -0.87 2.32
N PHE A 8 19.03 0.46 2.14
CA PHE A 8 17.89 1.27 1.68
C PHE A 8 17.40 0.85 0.29
N LYS A 9 18.31 0.65 -0.68
CA LYS A 9 17.95 0.17 -2.03
C LYS A 9 17.29 -1.22 -2.00
N SER A 10 17.72 -2.08 -1.08
CA SER A 10 17.11 -3.40 -0.89
C SER A 10 15.70 -3.29 -0.31
N ILE A 11 15.50 -2.46 0.72
CA ILE A 11 14.19 -2.21 1.33
C ILE A 11 13.21 -1.64 0.30
N GLU A 12 13.63 -0.64 -0.47
CA GLU A 12 12.84 -0.01 -1.53
C GLU A 12 12.24 -1.03 -2.50
N LYS A 13 13.10 -1.93 -3.00
CA LYS A 13 12.70 -3.01 -3.92
C LYS A 13 11.67 -3.94 -3.28
N VAL A 14 11.84 -4.26 -1.99
CA VAL A 14 10.91 -5.13 -1.26
C VAL A 14 9.56 -4.45 -1.04
N LEU A 15 9.52 -3.17 -0.65
CA LEU A 15 8.27 -2.43 -0.44
C LEU A 15 7.46 -2.31 -1.75
N LYS A 16 8.13 -2.00 -2.86
CA LYS A 16 7.51 -1.95 -4.19
C LYS A 16 7.04 -3.34 -4.67
N GLY A 17 7.81 -4.39 -4.37
CA GLY A 17 7.42 -5.77 -4.63
C GLY A 17 6.17 -6.18 -3.86
N LEU A 18 6.12 -5.86 -2.56
CA LEU A 18 4.97 -6.10 -1.69
C LEU A 18 3.69 -5.46 -2.25
N LEU A 19 3.77 -4.22 -2.74
CA LEU A 19 2.61 -3.55 -3.33
C LEU A 19 2.05 -4.33 -4.54
N LYS A 20 2.94 -4.85 -5.40
CA LYS A 20 2.56 -5.69 -6.55
C LYS A 20 1.98 -7.03 -6.10
N ASP A 21 2.56 -7.68 -5.10
CA ASP A 21 2.07 -8.95 -4.57
C ASP A 21 0.69 -8.82 -3.91
N PHE A 22 0.47 -7.75 -3.16
CA PHE A 22 -0.82 -7.41 -2.57
C PHE A 22 -1.91 -7.29 -3.65
N TYR A 23 -1.61 -6.59 -4.74
CA TYR A 23 -2.49 -6.50 -5.89
C TYR A 23 -2.74 -7.84 -6.57
N ASN A 24 -1.70 -8.64 -6.79
CA ASN A 24 -1.82 -9.95 -7.40
C ASN A 24 -2.76 -10.87 -6.60
N ILE A 25 -2.71 -10.82 -5.26
CA ILE A 25 -3.63 -11.57 -4.40
C ILE A 25 -5.08 -11.14 -4.63
N ILE A 26 -5.35 -9.82 -4.68
CA ILE A 26 -6.69 -9.27 -4.89
C ILE A 26 -7.29 -9.71 -6.23
N ILE A 27 -6.50 -9.71 -7.31
CA ILE A 27 -7.03 -10.04 -8.66
C ILE A 27 -7.13 -11.54 -8.92
N LYS A 28 -6.45 -12.37 -8.12
CA LYS A 28 -6.33 -13.82 -8.37
C LYS A 28 -7.63 -14.58 -8.11
N THR A 29 -8.46 -14.09 -7.20
CA THR A 29 -9.70 -14.75 -6.81
C THR A 29 -10.70 -13.71 -6.32
N ASN A 30 -11.98 -14.09 -6.26
CA ASN A 30 -13.00 -13.28 -5.59
C ASN A 30 -13.21 -13.72 -4.14
N ASP A 31 -12.55 -14.80 -3.68
CA ASP A 31 -12.75 -15.30 -2.32
C ASP A 31 -12.17 -14.35 -1.25
N VAL A 32 -13.05 -13.61 -0.56
CA VAL A 32 -12.66 -12.59 0.42
C VAL A 32 -11.87 -13.19 1.60
N ASN A 33 -12.25 -14.37 2.09
CA ASN A 33 -11.54 -14.98 3.22
C ASN A 33 -10.12 -15.37 2.81
N TYR A 34 -9.99 -16.03 1.65
CA TYR A 34 -8.67 -16.35 1.10
C TYR A 34 -7.83 -15.09 0.90
N ILE A 35 -8.40 -14.02 0.35
CA ILE A 35 -7.68 -12.77 0.12
C ILE A 35 -7.20 -12.20 1.46
N GLU A 36 -8.07 -12.00 2.44
CA GLU A 36 -7.68 -11.43 3.73
C GLU A 36 -6.62 -12.26 4.45
N GLU A 37 -6.73 -13.59 4.45
CA GLU A 37 -5.73 -14.49 5.04
C GLU A 37 -4.37 -14.33 4.37
N ASN A 38 -4.33 -14.31 3.03
CA ASN A 38 -3.08 -14.20 2.28
C ASN A 38 -2.44 -12.81 2.40
N LEU A 39 -3.25 -11.73 2.44
CA LEU A 39 -2.77 -10.37 2.64
C LEU A 39 -2.17 -10.20 4.05
N ASN A 40 -2.83 -10.72 5.07
CA ASN A 40 -2.32 -10.71 6.45
C ASN A 40 -1.01 -11.50 6.54
N TYR A 41 -0.96 -12.72 5.98
CA TYR A 41 0.24 -13.55 5.95
C TYR A 41 1.42 -12.81 5.28
N LEU A 42 1.18 -12.20 4.12
CA LEU A 42 2.20 -11.46 3.37
C LEU A 42 2.81 -10.32 4.19
N ILE A 43 1.98 -9.48 4.81
CA ILE A 43 2.47 -8.33 5.60
C ILE A 43 3.15 -8.81 6.89
N MET A 44 2.58 -9.79 7.60
CA MET A 44 3.16 -10.31 8.83
C MET A 44 4.54 -10.95 8.61
N ASN A 45 4.71 -11.72 7.54
CA ASN A 45 6.00 -12.32 7.23
C ASN A 45 7.08 -11.29 6.94
N LEU A 46 6.74 -10.26 6.16
CA LEU A 46 7.67 -9.18 5.87
C LEU A 46 8.00 -8.39 7.14
N ASN A 47 7.02 -8.14 8.00
CA ASN A 47 7.25 -7.48 9.29
C ASN A 47 8.16 -8.30 10.22
N GLY A 48 8.18 -9.64 10.10
CA GLY A 48 9.12 -10.51 10.81
C GLY A 48 10.52 -10.58 10.20
N PHE A 49 10.69 -10.17 8.93
CA PHE A 49 11.97 -10.18 8.23
C PHE A 49 12.79 -8.91 8.50
N PHE A 50 12.12 -7.78 8.67
CA PHE A 50 12.79 -6.50 8.95
C PHE A 50 13.04 -6.31 10.43
N TYR A 51 14.17 -5.69 10.77
CA TYR A 51 14.38 -5.14 12.12
C TYR A 51 13.41 -3.96 12.41
N TYR A 52 12.88 -3.37 11.34
CA TYR A 52 11.97 -2.23 11.39
C TYR A 52 10.53 -2.66 11.19
N ASN A 53 9.64 -1.96 11.88
CA ASN A 53 8.21 -2.09 11.68
C ASN A 53 7.81 -1.64 10.26
N LEU A 54 7.14 -2.51 9.51
CA LEU A 54 6.75 -2.25 8.14
C LEU A 54 5.78 -1.06 8.02
N PHE A 55 4.94 -0.87 9.03
CA PHE A 55 4.08 0.31 9.12
C PHE A 55 4.89 1.61 9.15
N ASP A 56 5.96 1.66 9.93
CA ASP A 56 6.84 2.82 10.04
C ASP A 56 7.62 3.04 8.74
N LEU A 57 8.01 1.96 8.05
CA LEU A 57 8.64 2.07 6.73
C LEU A 57 7.69 2.72 5.71
N PHE A 58 6.42 2.31 5.66
CA PHE A 58 5.43 2.96 4.78
C PHE A 58 5.21 4.43 5.14
N GLN A 59 5.08 4.73 6.43
CA GLN A 59 4.75 6.09 6.88
C GLN A 59 5.87 7.10 6.65
N ASN A 60 7.13 6.65 6.66
CA ASN A 60 8.31 7.49 6.48
C ASN A 60 8.84 7.49 5.04
N HIS A 61 8.20 6.77 4.12
CA HIS A 61 8.61 6.70 2.73
C HIS A 61 8.33 8.02 1.98
N GLU A 62 9.25 8.46 1.12
CA GLU A 62 9.10 9.71 0.36
C GLU A 62 7.85 9.71 -0.54
N GLU A 63 7.60 8.58 -1.21
CA GLU A 63 6.44 8.38 -2.10
C GLU A 63 5.17 7.85 -1.37
N ARG A 64 5.11 7.92 -0.03
CA ARG A 64 4.04 7.27 0.77
C ARG A 64 2.63 7.61 0.29
N GLU A 65 2.40 8.87 -0.05
CA GLU A 65 1.07 9.41 -0.38
C GLU A 65 0.54 8.84 -1.69
N TYR A 66 1.46 8.44 -2.57
CA TYR A 66 1.16 7.90 -3.90
C TYR A 66 1.18 6.38 -3.93
N LEU A 67 2.08 5.73 -3.19
CA LEU A 67 2.33 4.28 -3.31
C LEU A 67 1.83 3.45 -2.14
N PHE A 68 1.88 3.96 -0.91
CA PHE A 68 1.71 3.13 0.29
C PHE A 68 0.49 3.48 1.14
N THR A 69 -0.23 4.56 0.79
CA THR A 69 -1.45 4.99 1.48
C THR A 69 -2.45 3.83 1.69
N SER A 70 -2.74 2.99 0.68
CA SER A 70 -3.67 1.88 0.87
C SER A 70 -3.17 0.82 1.87
N LEU A 71 -1.86 0.53 1.88
CA LEU A 71 -1.26 -0.41 2.83
C LEU A 71 -1.24 0.17 4.26
N ILE A 72 -1.02 1.47 4.41
CA ILE A 72 -1.15 2.17 5.69
C ILE A 72 -2.57 2.02 6.26
N GLY A 73 -3.59 2.20 5.41
CA GLY A 73 -4.98 1.99 5.79
C GLY A 73 -5.24 0.55 6.25
N TYR A 74 -4.66 -0.43 5.55
CA TYR A 74 -4.75 -1.84 5.90
C TYR A 74 -4.10 -2.16 7.25
N CYS A 75 -2.93 -1.56 7.53
CA CYS A 75 -2.27 -1.68 8.83
C CYS A 75 -3.15 -1.13 9.96
N TYR A 76 -3.75 0.06 9.80
CA TYR A 76 -4.68 0.61 10.79
C TYR A 76 -5.92 -0.26 10.99
N GLN A 77 -6.47 -0.83 9.93
CA GLN A 77 -7.65 -1.70 10.02
C GLN A 77 -7.38 -2.98 10.82
N ASN A 78 -6.21 -3.58 10.61
CA ASN A 78 -5.86 -4.90 11.16
C ASN A 78 -4.91 -4.82 12.37
N GLY A 79 -4.44 -3.62 12.75
CA GLY A 79 -3.50 -3.43 13.85
C GLY A 79 -2.10 -3.99 13.57
N ILE A 80 -1.66 -3.94 12.32
CA ILE A 80 -0.35 -4.47 11.93
C ILE A 80 0.71 -3.38 12.12
N GLY A 81 1.63 -3.60 13.06
CA GLY A 81 2.67 -2.62 13.38
C GLY A 81 2.16 -1.35 14.08
N CYS A 82 0.86 -1.26 14.37
CA CYS A 82 0.22 -0.11 15.00
C CYS A 82 -1.03 -0.56 15.77
N LYS A 83 -1.64 0.35 16.53
CA LYS A 83 -2.95 0.08 17.15
C LYS A 83 -4.05 0.10 16.10
N VAL A 84 -5.05 -0.78 16.26
CA VAL A 84 -6.25 -0.77 15.42
C VAL A 84 -6.94 0.59 15.50
N ASP A 85 -7.17 1.21 14.35
CA ASP A 85 -7.86 2.49 14.21
C ASP A 85 -8.69 2.48 12.91
N LYS A 86 -9.96 2.06 13.03
CA LYS A 86 -10.86 1.94 11.89
C LYS A 86 -11.18 3.28 11.23
N ASN A 87 -11.15 4.38 11.98
CA ASN A 87 -11.42 5.71 11.44
C ASN A 87 -10.27 6.15 10.54
N LYS A 88 -9.02 6.00 11.01
CA LYS A 88 -7.85 6.27 10.17
C LYS A 88 -7.78 5.35 8.96
N ALA A 89 -8.13 4.08 9.10
CA ALA A 89 -8.20 3.17 7.95
C ALA A 89 -9.17 3.71 6.88
N LEU A 90 -10.38 4.10 7.29
CA LEU A 90 -11.39 4.66 6.39
C LEU A 90 -10.94 5.96 5.72
N GLU A 91 -10.43 6.92 6.51
CA GLU A 91 -9.89 8.19 5.99
C GLU A 91 -8.79 7.95 4.96
N THR A 92 -7.90 7.01 5.25
CA THR A 92 -6.78 6.66 4.38
C THR A 92 -7.27 6.04 3.06
N TYR A 93 -8.25 5.13 3.11
CA TYR A 93 -8.83 4.57 1.89
C TYR A 93 -9.57 5.61 1.04
N LEU A 94 -10.30 6.53 1.68
CA LEU A 94 -10.97 7.64 0.97
C LEU A 94 -9.95 8.58 0.32
N LEU A 95 -8.83 8.86 1.00
CA LEU A 95 -7.74 9.67 0.46
C LEU A 95 -7.21 9.08 -0.85
N VAL A 96 -6.98 7.76 -0.90
CA VAL A 96 -6.53 7.07 -2.13
C VAL A 96 -7.50 7.27 -3.29
N VAL A 97 -8.80 7.14 -3.03
CA VAL A 97 -9.84 7.24 -4.06
C VAL A 97 -10.02 8.68 -4.53
N ASN A 98 -9.92 9.65 -3.62
CA ASN A 98 -10.11 11.07 -3.90
C ASN A 98 -8.89 11.70 -4.58
N ASN A 99 -7.67 11.24 -4.26
CA ASN A 99 -6.43 11.70 -4.88
C ASN A 99 -6.27 11.25 -6.35
N LYS A 100 -7.20 10.47 -6.90
CA LYS A 100 -7.22 10.12 -8.33
C LYS A 100 -7.32 11.36 -9.24
N ASN A 101 -7.89 12.46 -8.75
CA ASN A 101 -8.19 13.65 -9.55
C ASN A 101 -7.12 14.75 -9.46
N ASN A 102 -6.11 14.60 -8.61
CA ASN A 102 -4.98 15.53 -8.59
C ASN A 102 -4.06 15.18 -9.75
N LYS A 103 -4.32 15.85 -10.88
CA LYS A 103 -3.39 15.92 -12.00
C LYS A 103 -2.00 16.28 -11.48
N ILE A 104 -0.99 15.72 -12.12
CA ILE A 104 0.45 15.94 -11.90
C ILE A 104 0.88 17.41 -12.17
N GLU A 105 -0.05 18.36 -12.29
CA GLU A 105 0.23 19.67 -12.90
C GLU A 105 0.93 20.69 -12.00
N GLU A 106 1.17 20.48 -10.70
CA GLU A 106 1.82 21.55 -9.88
C GLU A 106 3.02 21.18 -9.00
N GLU A 107 3.43 19.90 -8.89
CA GLU A 107 4.62 19.52 -8.09
C GLU A 107 5.68 18.71 -8.84
N GLY A 108 5.57 18.62 -10.17
CA GLY A 108 6.52 17.91 -11.04
C GLY A 108 7.95 18.48 -11.07
N GLY A 109 8.20 19.64 -10.45
CA GLY A 109 9.53 20.27 -10.43
C GLY A 109 10.51 19.68 -9.41
N SER A 110 10.01 19.20 -8.27
CA SER A 110 10.83 18.57 -7.22
C SER A 110 10.96 17.06 -7.44
N PHE A 111 9.85 16.41 -7.81
CA PHE A 111 9.74 14.95 -7.97
C PHE A 111 10.56 14.40 -9.14
N LYS A 112 10.61 15.13 -10.27
CA LYS A 112 11.35 14.74 -11.47
C LYS A 112 12.87 14.65 -11.25
N LYS A 113 13.39 15.40 -10.27
CA LYS A 113 14.82 15.45 -9.95
C LYS A 113 15.29 14.25 -9.12
N ASN A 114 14.40 13.58 -8.37
CA ASN A 114 14.72 12.39 -7.58
C ASN A 114 14.62 11.09 -8.39
N LEU A 115 13.76 11.04 -9.42
CA LEU A 115 13.60 9.88 -10.30
C LEU A 115 14.86 9.55 -11.12
N GLU A 116 15.62 10.56 -11.52
CA GLU A 116 16.91 10.38 -12.21
C GLU A 116 17.99 9.74 -11.31
N GLN A 117 17.88 9.88 -9.99
CA GLN A 117 18.83 9.28 -9.03
C GLN A 117 18.50 7.82 -8.67
N LEU A 118 17.27 7.35 -8.93
CA LEU A 118 16.76 6.06 -8.47
C LEU A 118 16.60 5.00 -9.58
N ASN A 119 16.88 5.32 -10.86
CA ASN A 119 16.66 4.41 -12.00
C ASN A 119 15.22 3.85 -12.10
N ILE A 120 14.23 4.60 -11.60
CA ILE A 120 12.82 4.22 -11.75
C ILE A 120 12.34 4.76 -13.09
N ASN A 121 11.94 3.88 -14.00
CA ASN A 121 11.26 4.29 -15.22
C ASN A 121 9.94 4.96 -14.81
N GLU A 122 9.66 6.17 -15.32
CA GLU A 122 8.42 6.94 -15.06
C GLU A 122 7.16 6.05 -15.19
N TYR A 123 7.21 5.11 -16.14
CA TYR A 123 6.20 4.07 -16.32
C TYR A 123 5.95 3.16 -15.10
N GLU A 124 7.00 2.72 -14.40
CA GLU A 124 6.86 1.85 -13.23
C GLU A 124 6.18 2.57 -12.06
N PHE A 125 6.52 3.84 -11.82
CA PHE A 125 5.88 4.64 -10.79
C PHE A 125 4.38 4.79 -11.04
N ASP A 126 3.99 5.12 -12.27
CA ASP A 126 2.57 5.23 -12.65
C ASP A 126 1.83 3.90 -12.50
N VAL A 127 2.47 2.78 -12.84
CA VAL A 127 1.90 1.44 -12.60
C VAL A 127 1.69 1.19 -11.11
N LEU A 128 2.68 1.47 -10.26
CA LEU A 128 2.58 1.28 -8.81
C LEU A 128 1.52 2.20 -8.18
N LYS A 129 1.42 3.45 -8.61
CA LYS A 129 0.38 4.39 -8.19
C LYS A 129 -1.02 3.87 -8.55
N ASN A 130 -1.20 3.37 -9.78
CA ASN A 130 -2.46 2.77 -10.19
C ASN A 130 -2.79 1.51 -9.39
N ILE A 131 -1.80 0.67 -9.09
CA ILE A 131 -1.96 -0.48 -8.21
C ILE A 131 -2.46 -0.04 -6.83
N ASN A 132 -1.82 0.96 -6.20
CA ASN A 132 -2.24 1.49 -4.90
C ASN A 132 -3.70 1.99 -4.93
N ILE A 133 -4.13 2.62 -6.02
CA ILE A 133 -5.52 3.05 -6.21
C ILE A 133 -6.48 1.86 -6.29
N ILE A 134 -6.14 0.80 -7.03
CA ILE A 134 -6.98 -0.40 -7.13
C ILE A 134 -7.11 -1.08 -5.78
N ILE A 135 -6.00 -1.23 -5.06
CA ILE A 135 -5.98 -1.79 -3.71
C ILE A 135 -6.87 -0.95 -2.78
N GLY A 136 -6.71 0.38 -2.76
CA GLY A 136 -7.51 1.27 -1.92
C GLY A 136 -9.01 1.17 -2.20
N ARG A 137 -9.42 1.08 -3.48
CA ARG A 137 -10.83 0.89 -3.86
C ARG A 137 -11.37 -0.46 -3.39
N TYR A 138 -10.58 -1.50 -3.53
CA TYR A 138 -10.94 -2.84 -3.09
C TYR A 138 -11.12 -2.88 -1.57
N LEU A 139 -10.14 -2.37 -0.83
CA LEU A 139 -10.18 -2.33 0.64
C LEU A 139 -11.32 -1.45 1.17
N LEU A 140 -11.58 -0.30 0.54
CA LEU A 140 -12.75 0.52 0.86
C LEU A 140 -14.07 -0.23 0.63
N SER A 141 -14.15 -1.00 -0.44
CA SER A 141 -15.34 -1.82 -0.74
C SER A 141 -15.53 -2.91 0.31
N LEU A 142 -14.46 -3.61 0.70
CA LEU A 142 -14.53 -4.58 1.80
C LEU A 142 -14.92 -3.91 3.12
N PHE A 143 -14.36 -2.73 3.43
CA PHE A 143 -14.67 -2.00 4.66
C PHE A 143 -16.19 -1.77 4.83
N TYR A 144 -16.91 -1.46 3.75
CA TYR A 144 -18.36 -1.25 3.80
C TYR A 144 -19.20 -2.51 3.60
N TYR A 145 -18.75 -3.45 2.75
CA TYR A 145 -19.61 -4.50 2.22
C TYR A 145 -19.18 -5.92 2.61
N LYS A 146 -18.13 -6.10 3.42
CA LYS A 146 -17.62 -7.42 3.80
C LYS A 146 -18.72 -8.35 4.31
N ASP A 147 -19.54 -7.90 5.25
CA ASP A 147 -20.58 -8.74 5.85
C ASP A 147 -21.61 -9.20 4.80
N ILE A 148 -22.02 -8.29 3.90
CA ILE A 148 -22.94 -8.61 2.79
C ILE A 148 -22.31 -9.59 1.79
N ILE A 149 -21.02 -9.43 1.48
CA ILE A 149 -20.30 -10.31 0.55
C ILE A 149 -20.20 -11.72 1.12
N LEU A 150 -19.93 -11.85 2.43
CA LEU A 150 -19.80 -13.13 3.11
C LEU A 150 -21.15 -13.83 3.32
N ASP A 151 -22.22 -13.08 3.59
CA ASP A 151 -23.55 -13.67 3.76
C ASP A 151 -24.16 -14.19 2.45
N LYS A 152 -23.82 -13.61 1.29
CA LYS A 152 -24.25 -14.11 -0.03
C LYS A 152 -23.66 -15.48 -0.43
N ARG A 153 -22.76 -16.06 0.39
CA ARG A 153 -22.09 -17.34 0.11
C ARG A 153 -22.60 -18.51 0.95
N LYS A 154 -23.55 -18.26 1.86
CA LYS A 154 -24.25 -19.30 2.62
C LYS A 154 -25.49 -19.76 1.86
#